data_AF-A0A813RCR2-F1
#
_entry.id   AF-A0A813RCR2-F1
#
_cell.length_a   1.000
_cell.length_b   1.000
_cell.length_c   1.000
_cell.angle_alpha   90.00
_cell.angle_beta   90.00
_cell.angle_gamma   90.00
#
_symmetry.space_group_name_H-M   'P 1'
#
loop_
_entity.id
_entity.type
_entity.pdbx_description
1 polymer ?
#
loop_
_entity_poly.entity_id
_entity_poly.type
_entity_poly.pdbx_seq_one_letter_code
_entity_poly.pdbx_strand_id
1 'polypeptide(L)'
;MIQKAGAALLDKIGAAILLTHSQSGSFGWLIADIRPNLVKAIVSIEPKGPPFREAVFSNKSSRSWGITDIPIAYDPIVNSSSDLSTVEIPSIHENYTSCILQKTPARTLTNLVNISVLIETSQASYHAVYDHCTVEFLRQAGVKVDFIRLEDIEIYGNGHMQMMEKNNLHIADILHQWIRKTVHIE
;
A
#
# COMPACT_ATOMS: atom_id res chain seq x y z
N MET A 1 -8.89 -16.28 -3.32
CA MET A 1 -10.36 -16.08 -3.32
C MET A 1 -10.71 -14.61 -3.51
N ILE A 2 -10.14 -13.68 -2.72
CA ILE A 2 -10.43 -12.24 -2.83
C ILE A 2 -10.02 -11.59 -4.17
N GLN A 3 -8.83 -11.86 -4.71
CA GLN A 3 -8.38 -11.28 -5.99
C GLN A 3 -9.39 -11.51 -7.13
N LYS A 4 -9.82 -12.77 -7.31
CA LYS A 4 -10.82 -13.14 -8.33
C LYS A 4 -12.19 -12.51 -8.07
N ALA A 5 -12.63 -12.47 -6.81
CA ALA A 5 -13.92 -11.88 -6.45
C ALA A 5 -13.93 -10.35 -6.67
N GLY A 6 -12.86 -9.66 -6.28
CA GLY A 6 -12.71 -8.21 -6.51
C GLY A 6 -12.65 -7.86 -8.00
N ALA A 7 -11.91 -8.63 -8.80
CA ALA A 7 -11.90 -8.44 -10.24
C ALA A 7 -13.28 -8.69 -10.88
N ALA A 8 -13.98 -9.76 -10.49
CA ALA A 8 -15.33 -10.02 -10.98
C ALA A 8 -16.33 -8.91 -10.57
N LEU A 9 -16.14 -8.30 -9.40
CA LEU A 9 -16.92 -7.14 -8.99
C LEU A 9 -16.64 -5.94 -9.89
N LEU A 10 -15.37 -5.61 -10.16
CA LEU A 10 -15.00 -4.53 -11.09
C LEU A 10 -15.54 -4.77 -12.50
N ASP A 11 -15.48 -6.01 -12.99
CA ASP A 11 -16.04 -6.39 -14.29
C ASP A 11 -17.57 -6.13 -14.35
N LYS A 12 -18.25 -6.21 -13.20
CA LYS A 12 -19.70 -5.97 -13.08
C LYS A 12 -20.05 -4.48 -12.91
N ILE A 13 -19.29 -3.73 -12.12
CA ILE A 13 -19.64 -2.35 -11.75
C ILE A 13 -18.90 -1.28 -12.57
N GLY A 14 -17.88 -1.69 -13.34
CA GLY A 14 -17.01 -0.79 -14.07
C GLY A 14 -15.85 -0.25 -13.23
N ALA A 15 -15.23 0.81 -13.73
CA ALA A 15 -14.03 1.37 -13.12
C ALA A 15 -14.33 2.04 -11.77
N ALA A 16 -13.48 1.78 -10.77
CA ALA A 16 -13.69 2.25 -9.40
C ALA A 16 -12.38 2.63 -8.70
N ILE A 17 -12.50 3.27 -7.54
CA ILE A 17 -11.40 3.49 -6.60
C ILE A 17 -11.43 2.36 -5.58
N LEU A 18 -10.29 1.76 -5.32
CA LEU A 18 -10.18 0.73 -4.28
C LEU A 18 -9.76 1.39 -2.97
N LEU A 19 -10.63 1.35 -1.96
CA LEU A 19 -10.31 1.75 -0.60
C LEU A 19 -10.08 0.50 0.24
N THR A 20 -8.90 0.39 0.85
CA THR A 20 -8.49 -0.74 1.67
C THR A 20 -8.02 -0.28 3.05
N HIS A 21 -8.08 -1.19 4.00
CA HIS A 21 -7.61 -0.98 5.38
C HIS A 21 -6.88 -2.22 5.90
N SER A 22 -5.76 -2.01 6.60
CA SER A 22 -5.06 -3.08 7.34
C SER A 22 -4.71 -4.27 6.44
N GLN A 23 -5.08 -5.49 6.85
CA GLN A 23 -4.91 -6.75 6.12
C GLN A 23 -5.31 -6.65 4.64
N SER A 24 -6.37 -5.89 4.33
CA SER A 24 -6.89 -5.77 2.97
C SER A 24 -6.04 -4.89 2.05
N GLY A 25 -5.01 -4.21 2.56
CA GLY A 25 -4.05 -3.47 1.73
C GLY A 25 -3.52 -4.32 0.57
N SER A 26 -3.11 -5.56 0.88
CA SER A 26 -2.65 -6.54 -0.11
C SER A 26 -3.68 -6.88 -1.19
N PHE A 27 -4.97 -6.78 -0.87
CA PHE A 27 -6.05 -7.08 -1.82
C PHE A 27 -6.14 -5.99 -2.90
N GLY A 28 -5.92 -4.73 -2.54
CA GLY A 28 -5.90 -3.61 -3.49
C GLY A 28 -4.87 -3.84 -4.58
N TRP A 29 -3.63 -4.20 -4.20
CA TRP A 29 -2.54 -4.48 -5.14
C TRP A 29 -2.89 -5.64 -6.07
N LEU A 30 -3.40 -6.73 -5.52
CA LEU A 30 -3.71 -7.96 -6.27
C LEU A 30 -4.89 -7.78 -7.23
N ILE A 31 -5.93 -7.06 -6.82
CA ILE A 31 -7.07 -6.78 -7.69
C ILE A 31 -6.63 -5.85 -8.82
N ALA A 32 -5.87 -4.80 -8.51
CA ALA A 32 -5.33 -3.87 -9.49
C ALA A 32 -4.40 -4.57 -10.49
N ASP A 33 -3.58 -5.51 -10.04
CA ASP A 33 -2.67 -6.28 -10.90
C ASP A 33 -3.41 -7.02 -12.04
N ILE A 34 -4.60 -7.56 -11.76
CA ILE A 34 -5.37 -8.31 -12.79
C ILE A 34 -6.46 -7.49 -13.47
N ARG A 35 -6.76 -6.28 -12.99
CA ARG A 35 -7.72 -5.33 -13.58
C ARG A 35 -7.18 -3.89 -13.58
N PRO A 36 -5.98 -3.65 -14.13
CA PRO A 36 -5.33 -2.34 -14.00
C PRO A 36 -6.13 -1.22 -14.67
N ASN A 37 -6.85 -1.53 -15.74
CA ASN A 37 -7.67 -0.56 -16.49
C ASN A 37 -9.01 -0.22 -15.81
N LEU A 38 -9.42 -0.98 -14.78
CA LEU A 38 -10.65 -0.72 -14.02
C LEU A 38 -10.38 -0.11 -12.64
N VAL A 39 -9.12 0.05 -12.25
CA VAL A 39 -8.77 0.71 -10.99
C VAL A 39 -8.31 2.13 -11.30
N LYS A 40 -9.10 3.11 -10.86
CA LYS A 40 -8.81 4.55 -11.07
C LYS A 40 -7.75 5.07 -10.12
N ALA A 41 -7.76 4.61 -8.87
CA ALA A 41 -6.79 4.92 -7.83
C ALA A 41 -6.93 3.89 -6.69
N ILE A 42 -5.94 3.85 -5.79
CA ILE A 42 -6.01 3.06 -4.56
C ILE A 42 -5.80 3.99 -3.36
N VAL A 43 -6.67 3.92 -2.37
CA VAL A 43 -6.49 4.53 -1.05
C VAL A 43 -6.31 3.42 -0.04
N SER A 44 -5.11 3.31 0.53
CA SER A 44 -4.76 2.27 1.48
C SER A 44 -4.50 2.89 2.85
N ILE A 45 -5.47 2.75 3.74
CA ILE A 45 -5.40 3.21 5.13
C ILE A 45 -4.63 2.15 5.90
N GLU A 46 -3.41 2.47 6.31
CA GLU A 46 -2.55 1.60 7.11
C GLU A 46 -2.45 0.18 6.55
N PRO A 47 -1.83 -0.02 5.36
CA PRO A 47 -1.75 -1.32 4.71
C PRO A 47 -0.97 -2.35 5.53
N LYS A 48 -1.36 -3.61 5.40
CA LYS A 48 -0.54 -4.74 5.85
C LYS A 48 0.85 -4.68 5.21
N GLY A 49 1.85 -4.65 6.06
CA GLY A 49 3.26 -4.65 5.71
C GLY A 49 4.11 -5.04 6.92
N PRO A 50 5.40 -4.65 6.94
CA PRO A 50 6.16 -4.09 5.81
C PRO A 50 6.43 -5.14 4.72
N PRO A 51 7.09 -4.77 3.61
CA PRO A 51 7.49 -5.73 2.60
C PRO A 51 8.39 -6.87 3.14
N PHE A 52 8.23 -8.07 2.59
CA PHE A 52 9.03 -9.30 2.87
C PHE A 52 9.05 -9.85 4.30
N ARG A 53 8.47 -9.16 5.29
CA ARG A 53 8.42 -9.63 6.69
C ARG A 53 7.26 -9.04 7.46
N GLU A 54 6.81 -9.75 8.48
CA GLU A 54 5.99 -9.18 9.55
C GLU A 54 6.79 -8.17 10.38
N ALA A 55 6.08 -7.23 11.00
CA ALA A 55 6.60 -6.33 12.02
C ALA A 55 5.58 -6.18 13.15
N VAL A 56 6.02 -5.58 14.27
CA VAL A 56 5.25 -5.32 15.50
C VAL A 56 4.84 -6.60 16.24
N PHE A 57 4.05 -7.47 15.62
CA PHE A 57 3.50 -8.68 16.24
C PHE A 57 4.33 -9.94 16.00
N SER A 58 5.22 -9.91 14.99
CA SER A 58 6.27 -10.91 14.79
C SER A 58 7.33 -10.37 13.82
N ASN A 59 8.38 -11.15 13.58
CA ASN A 59 9.46 -10.86 12.64
C ASN A 59 9.58 -11.93 11.53
N LYS A 60 8.55 -12.75 11.33
CA LYS A 60 8.56 -13.86 10.37
C LYS A 60 8.60 -13.33 8.93
N SER A 61 9.27 -14.05 8.04
CA SER A 61 9.15 -13.83 6.60
C SER A 61 7.71 -14.00 6.14
N SER A 62 7.24 -13.05 5.33
CA SER A 62 5.89 -13.03 4.72
C SER A 62 5.96 -12.13 3.50
N ARG A 63 4.92 -12.07 2.66
CA ARG A 63 4.89 -11.28 1.43
C ARG A 63 6.12 -11.52 0.57
N SER A 64 6.34 -12.79 0.21
CA SER A 64 7.52 -13.19 -0.55
C SER A 64 7.66 -12.47 -1.90
N TRP A 65 6.57 -11.90 -2.43
CA TRP A 65 6.55 -11.07 -3.63
C TRP A 65 6.64 -9.57 -3.34
N GLY A 66 7.28 -9.19 -2.23
CA GLY A 66 7.41 -7.79 -1.79
C GLY A 66 6.25 -7.39 -0.91
N ILE A 67 5.09 -7.13 -1.50
CA ILE A 67 3.89 -6.60 -0.81
C ILE A 67 2.72 -7.61 -0.76
N THR A 68 2.90 -8.80 -1.34
CA THR A 68 1.88 -9.87 -1.42
C THR A 68 2.51 -11.24 -1.19
N ASP A 69 1.73 -12.18 -0.62
CA ASP A 69 2.15 -13.59 -0.45
C ASP A 69 1.94 -14.44 -1.71
N ILE A 70 1.23 -13.90 -2.70
CA ILE A 70 0.99 -14.54 -4.00
C ILE A 70 1.60 -13.71 -5.13
N PRO A 71 1.82 -14.31 -6.32
CA PRO A 71 2.42 -13.62 -7.46
C PRO A 71 1.71 -12.32 -7.81
N ILE A 72 2.52 -11.32 -8.14
CA ILE A 72 2.14 -10.02 -8.70
C ILE A 72 3.09 -9.72 -9.87
N ALA A 73 2.60 -9.08 -10.93
CA ALA A 73 3.40 -8.92 -12.14
C ALA A 73 4.55 -7.93 -11.97
N TYR A 74 5.75 -8.35 -12.40
CA TYR A 74 6.96 -7.54 -12.42
C TYR A 74 7.52 -7.39 -13.83
N ASP A 75 8.21 -6.28 -14.08
CA ASP A 75 9.08 -6.08 -15.22
C ASP A 75 10.49 -5.64 -14.75
N PRO A 76 11.56 -6.37 -15.10
CA PRO A 76 11.57 -7.66 -15.82
C PRO A 76 10.80 -8.79 -15.09
N ILE A 77 10.36 -9.82 -15.82
CA ILE A 77 9.52 -10.91 -15.31
C ILE A 77 10.16 -11.67 -14.15
N VAL A 78 9.40 -11.86 -13.06
CA VAL A 78 9.73 -12.67 -11.89
C VAL A 78 8.94 -13.97 -11.97
N ASN A 79 9.60 -15.12 -12.11
CA ASN A 79 8.93 -16.42 -12.20
C ASN A 79 8.71 -17.04 -10.81
N SER A 80 9.62 -16.74 -9.89
CA SER A 80 9.55 -17.16 -8.48
C SER A 80 9.90 -16.00 -7.58
N SER A 81 9.29 -15.93 -6.39
CA SER A 81 9.64 -14.92 -5.38
C SER A 81 11.14 -14.92 -5.02
N SER A 82 11.85 -16.03 -5.21
CA SER A 82 13.30 -16.12 -5.02
C SER A 82 14.12 -15.29 -6.01
N ASP A 83 13.53 -14.88 -7.14
CA ASP A 83 14.21 -14.05 -8.14
C ASP A 83 14.31 -12.57 -7.72
N LEU A 84 13.59 -12.19 -6.66
CA LEU A 84 13.66 -10.89 -6.02
C LEU A 84 14.85 -10.86 -5.05
N SER A 85 15.93 -10.21 -5.47
CA SER A 85 17.05 -9.91 -4.57
C SER A 85 16.69 -8.75 -3.66
N THR A 86 16.90 -8.90 -2.36
CA THR A 86 16.55 -7.88 -1.37
C THR A 86 17.78 -7.31 -0.66
N VAL A 87 17.63 -6.13 -0.08
CA VAL A 87 18.60 -5.48 0.81
C VAL A 87 17.85 -4.87 2.00
N GLU A 88 18.44 -4.98 3.19
CA GLU A 88 17.92 -4.31 4.37
C GLU A 88 18.51 -2.90 4.48
N ILE A 89 17.65 -1.90 4.58
CA ILE A 89 17.99 -0.50 4.74
C ILE A 89 17.69 -0.10 6.19
N PRO A 90 18.70 0.30 6.99
CA PRO A 90 18.47 0.70 8.36
C PRO A 90 17.62 1.97 8.44
N SER A 91 16.79 2.07 9.48
CA SER A 91 16.08 3.31 9.78
C SER A 91 17.03 4.35 10.37
N ILE A 92 16.82 5.61 10.01
CA ILE A 92 17.49 6.77 10.64
C ILE A 92 16.73 7.29 11.88
N HIS A 93 15.48 6.85 12.07
CA HIS A 93 14.62 7.25 13.18
C HIS A 93 14.42 6.09 14.15
N GLU A 94 14.59 6.35 15.45
CA GLU A 94 14.48 5.32 16.51
C GLU A 94 13.11 4.65 16.56
N ASN A 95 12.04 5.38 16.20
CA ASN A 95 10.67 4.88 16.24
C ASN A 95 10.26 4.08 14.99
N TYR A 96 11.13 3.97 13.99
CA TYR A 96 10.83 3.32 12.72
C TYR A 96 11.69 2.07 12.52
N THR A 97 11.11 1.04 11.92
CA THR A 97 11.82 -0.19 11.57
C THR A 97 12.70 0.00 10.33
N SER A 98 13.73 -0.84 10.20
CA SER A 98 14.45 -1.01 8.93
C SER A 98 13.53 -1.52 7.82
N CYS A 99 13.86 -1.24 6.57
CA CYS A 99 13.07 -1.69 5.42
C CYS A 99 13.80 -2.78 4.66
N ILE A 100 13.11 -3.86 4.30
CA ILE A 100 13.63 -4.82 3.32
C ILE A 100 13.11 -4.36 1.96
N LEU A 101 14.00 -3.89 1.09
CA LEU A 101 13.70 -3.37 -0.24
C LEU A 101 14.36 -4.23 -1.32
N GLN A 102 14.06 -3.97 -2.60
CA GLN A 102 14.74 -4.64 -3.71
C GLN A 102 16.19 -4.13 -3.82
N LYS A 103 17.12 -5.00 -4.16
CA LYS A 103 18.47 -4.59 -4.58
C LYS A 103 18.38 -3.92 -5.95
N THR A 104 19.13 -2.84 -6.17
CA THR A 104 19.14 -2.11 -7.44
C THR A 104 19.92 -2.86 -8.55
N PRO A 105 19.47 -2.82 -9.82
CA PRO A 105 18.26 -2.16 -10.30
C PRO A 105 16.99 -2.91 -9.85
N ALA A 106 16.03 -2.16 -9.31
CA ALA A 106 14.77 -2.73 -8.84
C ALA A 106 13.85 -3.04 -10.02
N ARG A 107 13.03 -4.08 -9.85
CA ARG A 107 11.99 -4.43 -10.81
C ARG A 107 10.75 -3.58 -10.55
N THR A 108 10.02 -3.28 -11.61
CA THR A 108 8.80 -2.48 -11.55
C THR A 108 7.56 -3.36 -11.42
N LEU A 109 6.53 -2.89 -10.73
CA LEU A 109 5.23 -3.56 -10.66
C LEU A 109 4.38 -3.17 -11.87
N THR A 110 4.55 -3.89 -12.99
CA THR A 110 4.12 -3.48 -14.34
C THR A 110 2.67 -3.02 -14.42
N ASN A 111 1.76 -3.71 -13.74
CA ASN A 111 0.32 -3.40 -13.81
C ASN A 111 -0.10 -2.27 -12.85
N LEU A 112 0.78 -1.86 -11.93
CA LEU A 112 0.48 -0.83 -10.94
C LEU A 112 1.13 0.52 -11.27
N VAL A 113 2.14 0.58 -12.16
CA VAL A 113 2.90 1.81 -12.46
C VAL A 113 2.03 3.00 -12.92
N ASN A 114 0.87 2.72 -13.52
CA ASN A 114 -0.05 3.74 -14.02
C ASN A 114 -1.18 4.09 -13.04
N ILE A 115 -1.22 3.47 -11.86
CA ILE A 115 -2.25 3.67 -10.86
C ILE A 115 -1.67 4.56 -9.75
N SER A 116 -2.35 5.67 -9.47
CA SER A 116 -2.01 6.52 -8.32
C SER A 116 -2.46 5.85 -7.02
N VAL A 117 -1.57 5.82 -6.04
CA VAL A 117 -1.79 5.20 -4.73
C VAL A 117 -1.61 6.26 -3.64
N LEU A 118 -2.55 6.31 -2.71
CA LEU A 118 -2.37 6.94 -1.41
C LEU A 118 -2.15 5.87 -0.36
N ILE A 119 -1.08 6.02 0.41
CA ILE A 119 -0.97 5.37 1.72
C ILE A 119 -1.21 6.46 2.77
N GLU A 120 -2.04 6.16 3.75
CA GLU A 120 -2.28 7.02 4.90
C GLU A 120 -1.97 6.25 6.19
N THR A 121 -1.33 6.94 7.14
CA THR A 121 -0.96 6.37 8.45
C THR A 121 -1.13 7.40 9.56
N SER A 122 -1.61 6.95 10.73
CA SER A 122 -1.65 7.75 11.95
C SER A 122 -0.50 7.46 12.91
N GLN A 123 0.11 8.49 13.50
CA GLN A 123 1.20 8.34 14.48
C GLN A 123 0.93 7.42 15.68
N ALA A 124 -0.33 7.28 16.13
CA ALA A 124 -0.65 6.44 17.30
C ALA A 124 -1.01 4.99 16.91
N SER A 125 -0.99 4.68 15.62
CA SER A 125 -1.14 3.31 15.13
C SER A 125 0.18 2.54 15.21
N TYR A 126 0.08 1.23 15.43
CA TYR A 126 1.24 0.35 15.31
C TYR A 126 1.82 0.30 13.88
N HIS A 127 1.05 0.71 12.88
CA HIS A 127 1.52 0.85 11.49
C HIS A 127 2.52 1.99 11.29
N ALA A 128 2.51 3.03 12.15
CA ALA A 128 3.41 4.17 12.08
C ALA A 128 4.89 3.77 12.04
N VAL A 129 5.21 2.62 12.64
CA VAL A 129 6.56 2.05 12.75
C VAL A 129 7.10 1.56 11.41
N TYR A 130 6.26 1.21 10.42
CA TYR A 130 6.71 0.50 9.22
C TYR A 130 6.07 0.89 7.89
N ASP A 131 4.97 1.64 7.85
CA ASP A 131 4.27 1.94 6.58
C ASP A 131 5.14 2.70 5.57
N HIS A 132 6.13 3.46 6.05
CA HIS A 132 7.15 4.08 5.18
C HIS A 132 7.91 3.05 4.34
N CYS A 133 8.15 1.84 4.83
CA CYS A 133 8.79 0.79 4.06
C CYS A 133 7.92 0.31 2.89
N THR A 134 6.59 0.26 3.06
CA THR A 134 5.65 -0.07 1.98
C THR A 134 5.64 1.02 0.92
N VAL A 135 5.64 2.30 1.35
CA VAL A 135 5.74 3.47 0.47
C VAL A 135 7.02 3.42 -0.36
N GLU A 136 8.17 3.24 0.29
CA GLU A 136 9.48 3.21 -0.39
C GLU A 136 9.59 2.02 -1.35
N PHE A 137 9.07 0.85 -0.99
CA PHE A 137 9.06 -0.30 -1.90
C PHE A 137 8.21 -0.04 -3.16
N LEU A 138 7.00 0.49 -2.98
CA LEU A 138 6.11 0.79 -4.11
C LEU A 138 6.71 1.84 -5.05
N ARG A 139 7.29 2.92 -4.48
CA ARG A 139 8.00 3.94 -5.25
C ARG A 139 9.20 3.35 -6.00
N GLN A 140 9.99 2.53 -5.32
CA GLN A 140 11.12 1.81 -5.91
C GLN A 140 10.66 0.91 -7.07
N ALA A 141 9.46 0.32 -6.97
CA ALA A 141 8.84 -0.49 -8.00
C ALA A 141 8.08 0.32 -9.08
N GLY A 142 8.28 1.65 -9.14
CA GLY A 142 7.73 2.50 -10.19
C GLY A 142 6.27 2.92 -9.99
N VAL A 143 5.67 2.66 -8.83
CA VAL A 143 4.29 3.07 -8.51
C VAL A 143 4.28 4.51 -8.03
N LYS A 144 3.29 5.29 -8.47
CA LYS A 144 3.06 6.67 -8.01
C LYS A 144 2.39 6.64 -6.64
N VAL A 145 3.16 6.93 -5.59
CA VAL A 145 2.67 6.87 -4.20
C VAL A 145 2.77 8.21 -3.51
N ASP A 146 1.61 8.74 -3.14
CA ASP A 146 1.47 9.78 -2.13
C ASP A 146 1.39 9.13 -0.75
N PHE A 147 2.00 9.78 0.24
CA PHE A 147 2.02 9.31 1.62
C PHE A 147 1.55 10.43 2.54
N ILE A 148 0.43 10.21 3.22
CA ILE A 148 -0.08 11.12 4.23
C ILE A 148 0.16 10.50 5.60
N ARG A 149 0.90 11.24 6.42
CA ARG A 149 0.94 11.02 7.86
C ARG A 149 -0.01 12.02 8.50
N LEU A 150 -0.94 11.56 9.32
CA LEU A 150 -1.92 12.45 9.94
C LEU A 150 -1.23 13.52 10.80
N GLU A 151 -0.12 13.16 11.45
CA GLU A 151 0.68 14.09 12.26
C GLU A 151 1.30 15.24 11.44
N ASP A 152 1.59 15.03 10.16
CA ASP A 152 2.17 16.04 9.27
C ASP A 152 1.13 17.10 8.84
N ILE A 153 -0.16 16.79 9.02
CA ILE A 153 -1.30 17.69 8.75
C ILE A 153 -2.07 18.04 10.03
N GLU A 154 -1.37 17.99 11.17
CA GLU A 154 -1.87 18.40 12.49
C GLU A 154 -3.09 17.61 13.00
N ILE A 155 -3.29 16.38 12.51
CA ILE A 155 -4.29 15.43 13.01
C ILE A 155 -3.60 14.42 13.93
N TYR A 156 -3.98 14.43 15.21
CA TYR A 156 -3.33 13.61 16.24
C TYR A 156 -4.31 12.71 17.00
N GLY A 157 -3.77 11.64 17.58
CA GLY A 157 -4.48 10.79 18.54
C GLY A 157 -5.27 9.63 17.93
N ASN A 158 -5.29 9.50 16.61
CA ASN A 158 -6.00 8.42 15.92
C ASN A 158 -5.30 7.06 16.07
N GLY A 159 -6.01 6.03 16.52
CA GLY A 159 -5.51 4.66 16.47
C GLY A 159 -5.69 4.03 15.09
N HIS A 160 -5.45 2.73 15.00
CA HIS A 160 -5.55 1.96 13.75
C HIS A 160 -6.95 1.98 13.11
N MET A 161 -8.00 2.06 13.93
CA MET A 161 -9.40 2.04 13.48
C MET A 161 -9.93 3.45 13.20
N GLN A 162 -9.19 4.22 12.40
CA GLN A 162 -9.43 5.65 12.16
C GLN A 162 -10.86 5.99 11.72
N MET A 163 -11.49 5.12 10.93
CA MET A 163 -12.88 5.28 10.47
C MET A 163 -13.92 5.20 11.60
N MET A 164 -13.55 4.69 12.77
CA MET A 164 -14.39 4.60 13.98
C MET A 164 -14.05 5.67 15.03
N GLU A 165 -13.00 6.47 14.80
CA GLU A 165 -12.56 7.51 15.73
C GLU A 165 -13.48 8.74 15.71
N LYS A 166 -13.43 9.57 16.76
CA LYS A 166 -14.33 10.74 16.93
C LYS A 166 -14.23 11.77 15.81
N ASN A 167 -13.06 11.87 15.17
CA ASN A 167 -12.76 12.78 14.06
C ASN A 167 -12.74 12.05 12.70
N ASN A 168 -13.36 10.87 12.58
CA ASN A 168 -13.36 10.09 11.35
C ASN A 168 -13.82 10.86 10.10
N LEU A 169 -14.80 11.77 10.24
CA LEU A 169 -15.28 12.60 9.13
C LEU A 169 -14.24 13.63 8.67
N HIS A 170 -13.37 14.10 9.58
CA HIS A 170 -12.25 14.97 9.21
C HIS A 170 -11.24 14.20 8.35
N ILE A 171 -10.88 12.98 8.76
CA ILE A 171 -9.98 12.11 8.00
C ILE A 171 -10.61 11.74 6.65
N ALA A 172 -11.90 11.39 6.63
CA ALA A 172 -12.62 11.08 5.40
C ALA A 172 -12.58 12.25 4.39
N ASP A 173 -12.68 13.49 4.86
CA ASP A 173 -12.58 14.67 3.99
C ASP A 173 -11.18 14.82 3.37
N ILE A 174 -10.11 14.58 4.15
CA ILE A 174 -8.73 14.57 3.62
C ILE A 174 -8.55 13.51 2.52
N LEU A 175 -9.01 12.28 2.77
CA LEU A 175 -8.94 11.21 1.77
C LEU A 175 -9.76 11.54 0.52
N HIS A 176 -10.95 12.14 0.71
CA HIS A 176 -11.82 12.57 -0.38
C HIS A 176 -11.20 13.70 -1.21
N GLN A 177 -10.56 14.69 -0.58
CA GLN A 177 -9.84 15.75 -1.29
C GLN A 177 -8.71 15.19 -2.16
N TRP A 178 -7.93 14.23 -1.63
CA TRP A 178 -6.91 13.54 -2.42
C TRP A 178 -7.52 12.80 -3.60
N ILE A 179 -8.63 12.07 -3.39
CA ILE A 179 -9.35 11.37 -4.45
C ILE A 179 -9.75 12.36 -5.56
N ARG A 180 -10.46 13.45 -5.23
CA ARG A 180 -10.96 14.41 -6.21
C ARG A 180 -9.83 15.00 -7.07
N LYS A 181 -8.71 15.35 -6.43
CA LYS A 181 -7.52 15.87 -7.12
C LYS A 181 -6.91 14.84 -8.08
N THR A 182 -6.84 13.58 -7.66
CA THR A 182 -6.14 12.51 -8.38
C THR A 182 -6.93 11.96 -9.57
N VAL A 183 -8.24 11.78 -9.42
CA VAL A 183 -9.09 11.20 -10.47
C VAL A 183 -9.92 12.24 -11.24
N HIS A 184 -9.70 13.52 -10.96
CA HIS A 184 -10.37 14.66 -11.61
C HIS A 184 -11.90 14.57 -11.54
N ILE A 185 -12.44 14.26 -10.36
CA ILE A 185 -13.89 14.27 -10.11
C ILE A 185 -14.30 15.68 -9.67
N GLU A 186 -15.13 16.32 -10.50
CA GLU A 186 -15.80 17.60 -10.20
C GLU A 186 -16.74 17.50 -9.00
#